data_AF-A0A837I9G0-F1
#
_entry.id   AF-A0A837I9G0-F1
#
_cell.length_a   1.000
_cell.length_b   1.000
_cell.length_c   1.000
_cell.angle_alpha   90.00
_cell.angle_beta   90.00
_cell.angle_gamma   90.00
#
_symmetry.space_group_name_H-M   'P 1'
#
loop_
_entity.id
_entity.type
_entity.pdbx_description
1 polymer ?
#
loop_
_entity_poly.entity_id
_entity_poly.type
_entity_poly.pdbx_seq_one_letter_code
_entity_poly.pdbx_strand_id
1 'polypeptide(L)'
;MGISNYKKQPPINKKGYTLIEILVSLSVIGIIFSFGYASFRDFSRRQAIADTAKMIQGDLRFAQQNAIAGQKPEGCGASNTLESYSFNIIRAAAPSEYSVEANCGGTPISVKDVSIPGISLSIPSPNPLKFKVLGQGTNIGDADWILTVSREVTGDRSTTVTVTSGGEIK
;
A
#
# COMPACT_ATOMS: atom_id res chain seq x y z
N MET A 1 -74.60 -22.47 34.71
CA MET A 1 -74.14 -23.24 33.53
C MET A 1 -73.86 -22.24 32.42
N GLY A 2 -72.61 -21.78 32.30
CA GLY A 2 -72.22 -20.70 31.37
C GLY A 2 -71.59 -21.27 30.11
N ILE A 3 -72.19 -20.98 28.96
CA ILE A 3 -71.70 -21.38 27.64
C ILE A 3 -70.58 -20.44 27.20
N SER A 4 -69.36 -20.96 27.13
CA SER A 4 -68.18 -20.25 26.62
C SER A 4 -68.30 -20.06 25.10
N ASN A 5 -68.36 -18.81 24.64
CA ASN A 5 -68.37 -18.44 23.23
C ASN A 5 -66.93 -18.35 22.71
N TYR A 6 -66.48 -19.35 21.95
CA TYR A 6 -65.20 -19.27 21.24
C TYR A 6 -65.33 -18.36 20.01
N LYS A 7 -64.67 -17.19 20.05
CA LYS A 7 -64.55 -16.27 18.92
C LYS A 7 -63.59 -16.86 17.88
N LYS A 8 -64.10 -17.18 16.69
CA LYS A 8 -63.32 -17.75 15.58
C LYS A 8 -62.26 -16.73 15.12
N GLN A 9 -60.97 -17.05 15.26
CA GLN A 9 -59.89 -16.18 14.79
C GLN A 9 -59.88 -16.13 13.24
N PRO A 10 -59.59 -14.97 12.62
CA PRO A 10 -59.51 -14.86 11.17
C PRO A 10 -58.35 -15.71 10.64
N PRO A 11 -58.50 -16.37 9.48
CA PRO A 11 -57.46 -17.21 8.92
C PRO A 11 -56.22 -16.37 8.58
N ILE A 12 -55.08 -16.75 9.13
CA ILE A 12 -53.78 -16.17 8.76
C ILE A 12 -53.49 -16.64 7.34
N ASN A 13 -53.63 -15.75 6.37
CA ASN A 13 -53.41 -16.03 4.97
C ASN A 13 -51.90 -16.22 4.73
N LYS A 14 -51.41 -17.47 4.80
CA LYS A 14 -50.00 -17.80 4.54
C LYS A 14 -49.72 -17.72 3.04
N LYS A 15 -49.46 -16.50 2.54
CA LYS A 15 -48.96 -16.31 1.18
C LYS A 15 -47.50 -16.76 1.13
N GLY A 16 -47.23 -17.89 0.49
CA GLY A 16 -45.89 -18.36 0.20
C GLY A 16 -45.34 -17.75 -1.09
N TYR A 17 -44.02 -17.70 -1.21
CA TYR A 17 -43.34 -17.30 -2.44
C TYR A 17 -43.60 -18.32 -3.55
N THR A 18 -43.82 -17.83 -4.78
CA THR A 18 -43.94 -18.71 -5.95
C THR A 18 -42.57 -19.17 -6.40
N LEU A 19 -42.48 -20.34 -7.06
CA LEU A 19 -41.22 -20.84 -7.61
C LEU A 19 -40.62 -19.87 -8.63
N ILE A 20 -41.47 -19.21 -9.43
CA ILE A 20 -41.02 -18.22 -10.41
C ILE A 20 -40.41 -16.98 -9.74
N GLU A 21 -40.96 -16.54 -8.60
CA GLU A 21 -40.43 -15.39 -7.87
C GLU A 21 -39.05 -15.66 -7.27
N ILE A 22 -38.84 -16.88 -6.75
CA ILE A 22 -37.51 -17.33 -6.28
C ILE A 22 -36.52 -17.43 -7.44
N LEU A 23 -36.94 -17.97 -8.59
CA LEU A 23 -36.08 -18.11 -9.77
C LEU A 23 -35.63 -16.74 -10.30
N VAL A 24 -36.57 -15.80 -10.45
CA VAL A 24 -36.26 -14.44 -10.91
C VAL A 24 -35.35 -13.73 -9.90
N SER A 25 -35.62 -13.85 -8.60
CA SER A 25 -34.79 -13.24 -7.55
C SER A 25 -33.35 -13.77 -7.57
N LEU A 26 -33.16 -15.09 -7.69
CA LEU A 26 -31.83 -15.70 -7.80
C LEU A 26 -31.11 -15.26 -9.08
N SER A 27 -31.84 -15.10 -10.17
CA SER A 27 -31.29 -14.60 -11.44
C SER A 27 -30.78 -13.16 -11.30
N VAL A 28 -31.56 -12.28 -10.67
CA VAL A 28 -31.17 -10.89 -10.39
C VAL A 28 -29.94 -10.84 -9.47
N ILE A 29 -29.92 -11.64 -8.41
CA ILE A 29 -28.79 -11.73 -7.48
C ILE A 29 -27.52 -12.19 -8.23
N GLY A 30 -27.62 -13.21 -9.09
CA GLY A 30 -26.48 -13.71 -9.88
C GLY A 30 -25.89 -12.66 -10.83
N ILE A 31 -26.75 -11.82 -11.43
CA ILE A 31 -26.30 -10.71 -12.29
C ILE A 31 -25.54 -9.67 -11.45
N ILE A 32 -26.08 -9.27 -10.29
CA ILE A 32 -25.45 -8.29 -9.39
C ILE A 32 -24.08 -8.79 -8.92
N PHE A 33 -23.97 -10.05 -8.50
CA PHE A 33 -22.69 -10.61 -8.06
C PHE A 33 -21.63 -10.61 -9.16
N SER A 34 -22.03 -10.90 -10.40
CA SER A 34 -21.12 -10.94 -11.54
C SER A 34 -20.48 -9.57 -11.80
N PHE A 35 -21.28 -8.50 -11.81
CA PHE A 35 -20.76 -7.13 -11.94
C PHE A 35 -20.00 -6.65 -10.70
N GLY A 36 -20.52 -6.98 -9.51
CA GLY A 36 -19.89 -6.62 -8.24
C GLY A 36 -18.48 -7.18 -8.10
N TYR A 37 -18.26 -8.44 -8.51
CA TYR A 37 -16.96 -9.09 -8.43
C TYR A 37 -15.91 -8.43 -9.34
N ALA A 38 -16.27 -8.08 -10.57
CA ALA A 38 -15.37 -7.39 -11.49
C ALA A 38 -14.94 -6.01 -10.94
N SER A 39 -15.90 -5.24 -10.41
CA SER A 39 -15.64 -3.94 -9.79
C SER A 39 -14.74 -4.06 -8.55
N PHE A 40 -15.03 -5.03 -7.68
CA PHE A 40 -14.25 -5.28 -6.47
C PHE A 40 -12.78 -5.62 -6.79
N ARG A 41 -12.52 -6.37 -7.88
CA ARG A 41 -11.15 -6.68 -8.31
C ARG A 41 -10.38 -5.44 -8.77
N ASP A 42 -10.99 -4.54 -9.54
CA ASP A 42 -10.33 -3.29 -9.95
C ASP A 42 -10.06 -2.39 -8.74
N PHE A 43 -11.04 -2.27 -7.83
CA PHE A 43 -10.88 -1.52 -6.58
C PHE A 43 -9.73 -2.06 -5.71
N SER A 44 -9.71 -3.37 -5.46
CA SER A 44 -8.66 -4.03 -4.66
C SER A 44 -7.27 -3.80 -5.26
N ARG A 45 -7.13 -3.83 -6.59
CA ARG A 45 -5.87 -3.54 -7.29
C ARG A 45 -5.41 -2.09 -7.11
N ARG A 46 -6.32 -1.12 -7.24
CA ARG A 46 -6.02 0.30 -7.02
C ARG A 46 -5.60 0.57 -5.58
N GLN A 47 -6.31 -0.04 -4.64
CA GLN A 47 -6.02 0.09 -3.22
C GLN A 47 -4.61 -0.45 -2.89
N ALA A 48 -4.24 -1.61 -3.44
CA ALA A 48 -2.91 -2.17 -3.24
C ALA A 48 -1.77 -1.26 -3.74
N ILE A 49 -1.94 -0.60 -4.89
CA ILE A 49 -0.96 0.36 -5.42
C ILE A 49 -0.89 1.60 -4.52
N ALA A 50 -2.04 2.15 -4.12
CA ALA A 50 -2.11 3.33 -3.27
C ALA A 50 -1.51 3.09 -1.88
N ASP A 51 -1.78 1.93 -1.28
CA ASP A 51 -1.23 1.57 0.03
C ASP A 51 0.28 1.34 -0.04
N THR A 52 0.77 0.73 -1.13
CA THR A 52 2.20 0.57 -1.37
C THR A 52 2.90 1.93 -1.50
N ALA A 53 2.31 2.87 -2.24
CA ALA A 53 2.87 4.21 -2.39
C ALA A 53 2.93 4.94 -1.04
N LYS A 54 1.87 4.87 -0.23
CA LYS A 54 1.85 5.44 1.13
C LYS A 54 2.87 4.80 2.06
N MET A 55 3.05 3.48 1.97
CA MET A 55 4.07 2.76 2.74
C MET A 55 5.47 3.26 2.38
N ILE A 56 5.78 3.36 1.08
CA ILE A 56 7.07 3.87 0.61
C ILE A 56 7.28 5.32 1.05
N GLN A 57 6.26 6.18 0.95
CA GLN A 57 6.34 7.55 1.49
C GLN A 57 6.61 7.57 3.00
N GLY A 58 6.00 6.66 3.76
CA GLY A 58 6.26 6.50 5.19
C GLY A 58 7.72 6.11 5.46
N ASP A 59 8.27 5.20 4.67
CA ASP A 59 9.65 4.72 4.82
C ASP A 59 10.69 5.76 4.38
N LEU A 60 10.40 6.53 3.33
CA LEU A 60 11.20 7.69 2.95
C LEU A 60 11.20 8.75 4.05
N ARG A 61 10.05 9.04 4.66
CA ARG A 61 9.96 9.97 5.80
C ARG A 61 10.69 9.44 7.02
N PHE A 62 10.60 8.14 7.29
CA PHE A 62 11.37 7.50 8.35
C PHE A 62 12.87 7.66 8.13
N ALA A 63 13.38 7.36 6.94
CA ALA A 63 14.79 7.55 6.58
C ALA A 63 15.21 9.02 6.76
N GLN A 64 14.42 9.96 6.25
CA GLN A 64 14.64 11.40 6.39
C GLN A 64 14.70 11.85 7.85
N GLN A 65 13.74 11.43 8.67
CA GLN A 65 13.68 11.82 10.09
C GLN A 65 14.86 11.28 10.88
N ASN A 66 15.26 10.02 10.66
CA ASN A 66 16.42 9.45 11.34
C ASN A 66 17.73 10.11 10.91
N ALA A 67 17.87 10.47 9.62
CA ALA A 67 19.02 11.24 9.15
C ALA A 67 19.09 12.62 9.83
N ILE A 68 17.98 13.37 9.86
CA ILE A 68 17.92 14.69 10.49
C ILE A 68 18.24 14.60 11.98
N ALA A 69 17.69 13.60 12.68
CA ALA A 69 17.96 13.37 14.10
C ALA A 69 19.38 12.87 14.38
N GLY A 70 20.13 12.44 13.36
CA GLY A 70 21.43 11.80 13.54
C GLY A 70 21.33 10.48 14.30
N GLN A 71 20.18 9.81 14.24
CA GLN A 71 19.88 8.62 15.02
C GLN A 71 20.73 7.46 14.53
N LYS A 72 21.67 6.98 15.35
CA LYS A 72 22.49 5.81 15.02
C LYS A 72 21.71 4.52 15.33
N PRO A 73 21.55 3.59 14.36
CA PRO A 73 20.95 2.29 14.65
C PRO A 73 21.95 1.37 15.37
N GLU A 74 21.46 0.25 15.89
CA GLU A 74 22.32 -0.81 16.43
C GLU A 74 23.29 -1.30 15.34
N GLY A 75 24.55 -1.56 15.72
CA GLY A 75 25.63 -1.86 14.78
C GLY A 75 26.37 -0.64 14.23
N CYS A 76 25.79 0.56 14.34
CA CYS A 76 26.48 1.81 14.06
C CYS A 76 27.33 2.18 15.28
N GLY A 77 28.53 1.60 15.36
CA GLY A 77 29.42 1.70 16.53
C GLY A 77 29.65 3.14 17.01
N ALA A 78 29.95 3.31 18.30
CA ALA A 78 30.05 4.63 18.92
C ALA A 78 31.04 5.57 18.22
N SER A 79 32.16 5.04 17.73
CA SER A 79 33.20 5.76 17.00
C SER A 79 32.86 6.05 15.53
N ASN A 80 31.83 5.40 14.97
CA ASN A 80 31.43 5.58 13.58
C ASN A 80 30.53 6.80 13.43
N THR A 81 30.81 7.63 12.43
CA THR A 81 29.96 8.80 12.12
C THR A 81 28.83 8.36 11.21
N LEU A 82 27.59 8.66 11.60
CA LEU A 82 26.45 8.48 10.70
C LEU A 82 26.52 9.56 9.61
N GLU A 83 26.56 9.14 8.36
CA GLU A 83 26.67 10.03 7.20
C GLU A 83 25.31 10.26 6.54
N SER A 84 24.49 9.21 6.43
CA SER A 84 23.18 9.28 5.79
C SER A 84 22.29 8.10 6.13
N TYR A 85 20.99 8.28 5.95
CA TYR A 85 20.04 7.18 5.73
C TYR A 85 19.73 7.07 4.24
N SER A 86 19.64 5.86 3.73
CA SER A 86 19.48 5.55 2.32
C SER A 86 18.23 4.72 2.09
N PHE A 87 17.51 5.03 1.01
CA PHE A 87 16.46 4.19 0.46
C PHE A 87 17.01 3.52 -0.80
N ASN A 88 17.18 2.20 -0.76
CA ASN A 88 17.84 1.41 -1.78
C ASN A 88 16.86 0.42 -2.40
N ILE A 89 16.58 0.56 -3.68
CA ILE A 89 15.76 -0.41 -4.42
C ILE A 89 16.68 -1.54 -4.87
N ILE A 90 16.47 -2.74 -4.31
CA ILE A 90 17.27 -3.94 -4.56
C ILE A 90 16.74 -4.68 -5.78
N ARG A 91 15.40 -4.81 -5.89
CA ARG A 91 14.73 -5.47 -7.01
C ARG A 91 13.49 -4.69 -7.45
N ALA A 92 13.46 -4.33 -8.73
CA ALA A 92 12.35 -3.58 -9.32
C ALA A 92 11.17 -4.47 -9.75
N ALA A 93 11.45 -5.64 -10.34
CA ALA A 93 10.43 -6.56 -10.82
C ALA A 93 9.69 -7.24 -9.67
N ALA A 94 8.42 -7.61 -9.86
CA ALA A 94 7.61 -8.26 -8.83
C ALA A 94 8.15 -9.68 -8.49
N PRO A 95 8.36 -10.05 -7.21
CA PRO A 95 8.16 -9.22 -6.01
C PRO A 95 9.22 -8.12 -5.94
N SER A 96 8.82 -6.86 -5.80
CA SER A 96 9.81 -5.79 -5.65
C SER A 96 10.40 -5.80 -4.25
N GLU A 97 11.66 -5.41 -4.12
CA GLU A 97 12.40 -5.40 -2.87
C GLU A 97 13.15 -4.08 -2.72
N TYR A 98 13.07 -3.50 -1.54
CA TYR A 98 13.88 -2.34 -1.15
C TYR A 98 14.32 -2.45 0.30
N SER A 99 15.39 -1.73 0.64
CA SER A 99 15.91 -1.58 1.98
C SER A 99 16.02 -0.11 2.38
N VAL A 100 15.85 0.15 3.67
CA VAL A 100 16.25 1.40 4.31
C VAL A 100 17.51 1.13 5.12
N GLU A 101 18.59 1.79 4.76
CA GLU A 101 19.94 1.51 5.29
C GLU A 101 20.53 2.76 5.95
N ALA A 102 21.30 2.57 7.02
CA ALA A 102 22.11 3.62 7.62
C ALA A 102 23.57 3.48 7.19
N ASN A 103 24.17 4.56 6.70
CA ASN A 103 25.58 4.62 6.33
C ASN A 103 26.40 5.23 7.46
N CYS A 104 27.24 4.42 8.10
CA CYS A 104 28.06 4.83 9.24
C CYS A 104 29.56 4.86 8.92
N GLY A 105 29.95 5.31 7.72
CA GLY A 105 31.35 5.33 7.27
C GLY A 105 31.96 3.96 6.96
N GLY A 106 31.14 2.91 6.92
CA GLY A 106 31.53 1.53 6.60
C GLY A 106 30.41 0.82 5.83
N THR A 107 30.26 -0.50 6.02
CA THR A 107 29.15 -1.26 5.41
C THR A 107 27.80 -0.68 5.83
N PRO A 108 26.90 -0.37 4.88
CA PRO A 108 25.55 0.07 5.21
C PRO A 108 24.84 -0.96 6.11
N ILE A 109 24.14 -0.47 7.12
CA ILE A 109 23.39 -1.30 8.06
C ILE A 109 21.93 -1.25 7.65
N SER A 110 21.34 -2.39 7.28
CA SER A 110 19.90 -2.43 7.00
C SER A 110 19.10 -2.23 8.28
N VAL A 111 18.26 -1.20 8.28
CA VAL A 111 17.33 -0.88 9.37
C VAL A 111 15.95 -1.42 9.07
N LYS A 112 15.62 -1.58 7.78
CA LYS A 112 14.35 -2.13 7.33
C LYS A 112 14.51 -2.76 5.95
N ASP A 113 14.08 -4.01 5.81
CA ASP A 113 13.95 -4.69 4.52
C ASP A 113 12.48 -4.94 4.21
N VAL A 114 12.06 -4.66 2.97
CA VAL A 114 10.66 -4.80 2.55
C VAL A 114 10.59 -5.54 1.23
N SER A 115 9.72 -6.56 1.19
CA SER A 115 9.37 -7.30 -0.03
C SER A 115 7.88 -7.10 -0.34
N ILE A 116 7.59 -6.67 -1.57
CA ILE A 116 6.22 -6.34 -2.01
C ILE A 116 5.79 -7.31 -3.12
N PRO A 117 4.89 -8.27 -2.81
CA PRO A 117 4.41 -9.21 -3.81
C PRO A 117 3.44 -8.55 -4.80
N GLY A 118 3.61 -8.88 -6.08
CA GLY A 118 2.69 -8.45 -7.14
C GLY A 118 2.69 -6.94 -7.40
N ILE A 119 3.75 -6.22 -7.03
CA ILE A 119 4.00 -4.82 -7.38
C ILE A 119 5.40 -4.72 -7.95
N SER A 120 5.55 -3.90 -8.99
CA SER A 120 6.82 -3.55 -9.61
C SER A 120 7.13 -2.08 -9.39
N LEU A 121 8.40 -1.79 -9.17
CA LEU A 121 8.93 -0.45 -8.93
C LEU A 121 9.80 -0.02 -10.12
N SER A 122 9.84 1.26 -10.45
CA SER A 122 10.94 1.80 -11.25
C SER A 122 12.21 1.95 -10.40
N ILE A 123 13.37 2.09 -11.03
CA ILE A 123 14.63 2.44 -10.36
C ILE A 123 14.99 3.86 -10.76
N PRO A 124 14.69 4.87 -9.94
CA PRO A 124 15.04 6.25 -10.26
C PRO A 124 16.52 6.50 -9.99
N SER A 125 17.06 7.56 -10.56
CA SER A 125 18.43 8.00 -10.31
C SER A 125 18.43 9.20 -9.36
N PRO A 126 19.27 9.22 -8.30
CA PRO A 126 20.18 8.15 -7.89
C PRO A 126 19.48 6.97 -7.16
N ASN A 127 20.08 5.78 -7.23
CA ASN A 127 19.75 4.63 -6.36
C ASN A 127 21.05 4.12 -5.71
N PRO A 128 21.20 4.21 -4.38
CA PRO A 128 20.20 4.62 -3.40
C PRO A 128 19.94 6.13 -3.36
N LEU A 129 18.72 6.50 -2.99
CA LEU A 129 18.39 7.86 -2.55
C LEU A 129 18.91 8.05 -1.13
N LYS A 130 19.72 9.09 -0.89
CA LYS A 130 20.33 9.36 0.41
C LYS A 130 19.75 10.63 1.02
N PHE A 131 19.31 10.54 2.27
CA PHE A 131 19.09 11.67 3.17
C PHE A 131 20.32 11.85 4.04
N LYS A 132 21.01 12.97 3.87
CA LYS A 132 22.24 13.27 4.62
C LYS A 132 21.89 13.76 6.02
N VAL A 133 22.75 13.46 6.99
CA VAL A 133 22.53 13.85 8.38
C VAL A 133 22.50 15.37 8.58
N LEU A 134 21.96 15.81 9.71
CA LEU A 134 22.02 17.21 10.17
C LEU A 134 21.46 18.22 9.16
N GLY A 135 20.46 17.81 8.37
CA GLY A 135 19.78 18.70 7.43
C GLY A 135 20.59 19.04 6.17
N GLN A 136 21.62 18.26 5.83
CA GLN A 136 22.43 18.48 4.62
C GLN A 136 21.72 18.11 3.31
N GLY A 137 20.40 17.91 3.33
CA GLY A 137 19.57 17.61 2.17
C GLY A 137 19.73 16.18 1.67
N THR A 138 19.68 16.01 0.34
CA THR A 138 19.73 14.70 -0.32
C THR A 138 20.94 14.56 -1.25
N ASN A 139 21.06 13.42 -1.94
CA ASN A 139 21.96 13.25 -3.09
C ASN A 139 21.26 13.45 -4.44
N ILE A 140 20.03 13.96 -4.44
CA ILE A 140 19.30 14.31 -5.65
C ILE A 140 20.00 15.52 -6.30
N GLY A 141 20.16 15.48 -7.62
CA GLY A 141 20.67 16.60 -8.40
C GLY A 141 19.59 17.65 -8.65
N ASP A 142 19.58 18.24 -9.85
CA ASP A 142 18.65 19.32 -10.20
C ASP A 142 17.22 18.83 -10.54
N ALA A 143 17.05 17.53 -10.77
CA ALA A 143 15.76 16.92 -11.14
C ALA A 143 15.18 16.11 -9.98
N ASP A 144 13.84 16.10 -9.88
CA ASP A 144 13.13 15.31 -8.87
C ASP A 144 13.40 13.80 -9.02
N TRP A 145 13.52 13.13 -7.89
CA TRP A 145 13.59 11.67 -7.82
C TRP A 145 12.18 11.09 -7.88
N ILE A 146 11.83 10.44 -8.99
CA ILE A 146 10.47 9.98 -9.26
C ILE A 146 10.42 8.45 -9.32
N LEU A 147 9.84 7.83 -8.29
CA LEU A 147 9.57 6.41 -8.22
C LEU A 147 8.18 6.10 -8.75
N THR A 148 8.10 5.23 -9.75
CA THR A 148 6.84 4.69 -10.24
C THR A 148 6.54 3.36 -9.55
N VAL A 149 5.39 3.28 -8.90
CA VAL A 149 4.81 2.07 -8.33
C VAL A 149 3.77 1.55 -9.31
N SER A 150 3.92 0.34 -9.79
CA SER A 150 3.08 -0.23 -10.85
C SER A 150 2.69 -1.66 -10.55
N ARG A 151 1.64 -2.12 -11.20
CA ARG A 151 1.26 -3.53 -11.18
C ARG A 151 1.06 -3.99 -12.62
N GLU A 152 1.89 -4.93 -13.07
CA GLU A 152 1.73 -5.56 -14.39
C GLU A 152 0.45 -6.41 -14.40
N VAL A 153 -0.60 -5.87 -15.01
CA VAL A 153 -1.84 -6.57 -15.37
C VAL A 153 -2.50 -5.84 -16.51
N THR A 154 -3.40 -6.51 -17.24
CA THR A 154 -4.20 -5.90 -18.32
C THR A 154 -4.79 -4.55 -17.89
N GLY A 155 -4.35 -3.46 -18.53
CA GLY A 155 -4.76 -2.09 -18.24
C GLY A 155 -3.85 -1.30 -17.30
N ASP A 156 -2.56 -1.67 -17.20
CA ASP A 156 -1.44 -1.03 -16.48
C ASP A 156 -1.82 0.16 -15.60
N ARG A 157 -1.79 -0.07 -14.29
CA ARG A 157 -2.04 0.97 -13.29
C ARG A 157 -0.75 1.28 -12.57
N SER A 158 -0.45 2.58 -12.49
CA SER A 158 0.70 3.10 -11.79
C SER A 158 0.37 4.37 -11.02
N THR A 159 1.18 4.64 -10.01
CA THR A 159 1.24 5.92 -9.29
C THR A 159 2.70 6.27 -9.05
N THR A 160 2.98 7.54 -8.79
CA THR A 160 4.34 8.00 -8.52
C THR A 160 4.50 8.43 -7.07
N VAL A 161 5.69 8.22 -6.52
CA VAL A 161 6.19 8.83 -5.29
C VAL A 161 7.37 9.71 -5.69
N THR A 162 7.34 10.98 -5.28
CA THR A 162 8.34 11.96 -5.71
C THR A 162 9.10 12.49 -4.51
N VAL A 163 10.43 12.59 -4.64
CA VAL A 163 11.28 13.34 -3.70
C VAL A 163 11.95 14.46 -4.46
N THR A 164 11.74 15.69 -4.01
CA THR A 164 12.37 16.86 -4.66
C THR A 164 13.84 16.99 -4.26
N SER A 165 14.60 17.80 -4.99
CA SER A 165 15.99 18.12 -4.61
C SER A 165 16.12 18.68 -3.19
N GLY A 166 15.10 19.42 -2.73
CA GLY A 166 14.99 19.92 -1.35
C GLY A 166 14.62 18.86 -0.30
N GLY A 167 14.39 17.61 -0.70
CA GLY A 167 14.00 16.51 0.19
C GLY A 167 12.52 16.50 0.59
N GLU A 168 11.68 17.28 -0.09
CA GLU A 168 10.22 17.21 0.10
C GLU A 168 9.67 15.93 -0.53
N ILE A 169 8.85 15.17 0.20
CA ILE A 169 8.29 13.88 -0.23
C ILE A 169 6.80 14.04 -0.57
N LYS A 170 6.43 13.76 -1.82
CA LYS A 170 5.08 13.90 -2.41
C LYS A 170 4.50 12.58 -2.91
#